data_AF-U7KIL4-F1
#
_entry.id   AF-U7KIL4-F1
#
_cell.length_a   1.000
_cell.length_b   1.000
_cell.length_c   1.000
_cell.angle_alpha   90.00
_cell.angle_beta   90.00
_cell.angle_gamma   90.00
#
_symmetry.space_group_name_H-M   'P 1'
#
loop_
_entity.id
_entity.type
_entity.pdbx_description
1 polymer ?
#
loop_
_entity_poly.entity_id
_entity_poly.type
_entity_poly.pdbx_seq_one_letter_code
_entity_poly.pdbx_strand_id
1 'polypeptide(L)'
;MTVVMQEQRVMISPDYVESCAAVIEKSGAHQMIDFYFRQDRGVGGRKSSGPRYSMLGVLTVGLALIGIRRVPSMAEIWRTLWTLEPAQQARLDLDLSCGEGTYRAFAMWLTRRLEPLDSLPDAPARRVKNRDHRRMLAARSIEQEQASEVASERLHQVVNALVAGSIHEQAPKGYRGDIVADETIIDLAGQSTGLGSRDTKRRGAAYSGGYYIRDREDHSLHSELGNRRSTKGGVAVGITAVCRVGPPRAVYSVAPVITGISIDKPSSGSVQGLARAIRFHQENGFDQRVQRGRLPLLTVDMGYNAKRFFNDELLATGYAPVVRYPKNWRTIFASDTAAGDEPASGPLQIAGEFYCPAARDIAGNGKIVRRTMELLEEDDGFERQDARLEALFPLIMGTNSRPYRARQGRGRPRKDEADTERPVKIDLVCPAVQGRVRCPLKPASMTLASEDAPEISPSWSADHYKCCARSSITHTFTPEQWKRAQWGLVPGSWEHATYYEAARAITEQRFSIMKSPHVTGMDSFKRGVRREPMLYITLALWVASTNLAIQESFERKTAGQDSMTRRLRMVREDTGRALAKVPPRT
;
A
#
# COMPACT_ATOMS: atom_id res chain seq x y z
N MET A 1 -49.52 15.61 8.16
CA MET A 1 -48.71 15.66 9.39
C MET A 1 -47.34 16.21 9.04
N THR A 2 -47.13 17.48 9.36
CA THR A 2 -45.89 18.22 9.12
C THR A 2 -44.85 17.70 10.10
N VAL A 3 -43.87 16.93 9.62
CA VAL A 3 -42.72 16.53 10.44
C VAL A 3 -41.83 17.75 10.57
N VAL A 4 -41.98 18.47 11.68
CA VAL A 4 -41.00 19.46 12.13
C VAL A 4 -39.76 18.67 12.53
N MET A 5 -38.74 18.67 11.67
CA MET A 5 -37.39 18.26 12.06
C MET A 5 -36.85 19.33 13.00
N GLN A 6 -37.10 19.18 14.31
CA GLN A 6 -36.33 19.91 15.31
C GLN A 6 -34.86 19.47 15.17
N GLU A 7 -33.98 20.44 14.92
CA GLU A 7 -32.53 20.28 15.05
C GLU A 7 -32.21 19.87 16.49
N GLN A 8 -32.16 18.58 16.78
CA GLN A 8 -31.55 18.08 18.00
C GLN A 8 -30.07 18.48 17.95
N ARG A 9 -29.69 19.48 18.76
CA ARG A 9 -28.28 19.77 19.08
C ARG A 9 -27.72 18.54 19.77
N VAL A 10 -27.04 17.67 19.02
CA VAL A 10 -26.30 16.54 19.60
C VAL A 10 -25.11 17.13 20.35
N MET A 11 -25.20 17.14 21.68
CA MET A 11 -24.06 17.47 22.53
C MET A 11 -23.11 16.28 22.55
N ILE A 12 -21.85 16.52 22.21
CA ILE A 12 -20.80 15.50 22.27
C ILE A 12 -20.40 15.35 23.74
N SER A 13 -20.46 14.13 24.28
CA SER A 13 -20.17 13.89 25.70
C SER A 13 -18.74 14.30 26.06
N PRO A 14 -18.49 14.81 27.29
CA PRO A 14 -17.16 15.16 27.77
C PRO A 14 -16.13 14.03 27.61
N ASP A 15 -16.49 12.80 27.99
CA ASP A 15 -15.60 11.64 27.90
C ASP A 15 -15.18 11.32 26.45
N TYR A 16 -16.10 11.52 25.49
CA TYR A 16 -15.81 11.29 24.09
C TYR A 16 -14.91 12.38 23.49
N VAL A 17 -15.11 13.64 23.91
CA VAL A 17 -14.20 14.73 23.57
C VAL A 17 -12.81 14.47 24.12
N GLU A 18 -12.69 14.02 25.38
CA GLU A 18 -11.40 13.68 25.99
C GLU A 18 -10.71 12.54 25.25
N SER A 19 -11.44 11.48 24.92
CA SER A 19 -10.91 10.34 24.15
C SER A 19 -10.38 10.77 22.79
N CYS A 20 -11.10 11.65 22.09
CA CYS A 20 -10.66 12.22 20.81
C CYS A 20 -9.45 13.15 21.00
N ALA A 21 -9.43 13.97 22.05
CA ALA A 21 -8.33 14.88 22.36
C ALA A 21 -7.03 14.09 22.61
N ALA A 22 -7.10 13.01 23.39
CA ALA A 22 -5.95 12.14 23.65
C ALA A 22 -5.36 11.54 22.37
N VAL A 23 -6.19 11.15 21.39
CA VAL A 23 -5.74 10.68 20.07
C VAL A 23 -4.99 11.79 19.31
N ILE A 24 -5.54 13.01 19.29
CA ILE A 24 -4.92 14.17 18.61
C ILE A 24 -3.64 14.61 19.31
N GLU A 25 -3.57 14.53 20.63
CA GLU A 25 -2.37 14.84 21.41
C GLU A 25 -1.28 13.81 21.15
N LYS A 26 -1.62 12.52 21.22
CA LYS A 26 -0.71 11.42 20.86
C LYS A 26 -0.15 11.57 19.44
N SER A 27 -0.96 12.09 18.51
CA SER A 27 -0.51 12.33 17.14
C SER A 27 0.53 13.45 17.01
N GLY A 28 0.54 14.44 17.92
CA GLY A 28 1.34 15.67 17.78
C GLY A 28 0.96 16.56 16.59
N ALA A 29 -0.02 16.19 15.77
CA ALA A 29 -0.35 16.88 14.52
C ALA A 29 -0.76 18.35 14.74
N HIS A 30 -1.47 18.65 15.83
CA HIS A 30 -1.84 20.02 16.18
C HIS A 30 -0.62 20.93 16.41
N GLN A 31 0.45 20.40 17.02
CA GLN A 31 1.70 21.13 17.25
C GLN A 31 2.49 21.28 15.96
N MET A 32 2.50 20.25 15.09
CA MET A 32 3.16 20.31 13.79
C MET A 32 2.58 21.42 12.91
N ILE A 33 1.26 21.51 12.80
CA ILE A 33 0.58 22.57 12.03
C ILE A 33 0.96 23.95 12.57
N ASP A 34 0.92 24.11 13.90
CA ASP A 34 1.30 25.35 14.56
C ASP A 34 2.77 25.72 14.37
N PHE A 35 3.65 24.72 14.36
CA PHE A 35 5.08 24.88 14.11
C PHE A 35 5.34 25.38 12.69
N TYR A 36 4.79 24.73 11.67
CA TYR A 36 4.97 25.16 10.28
C TYR A 36 4.41 26.56 10.02
N PHE A 37 3.27 26.90 10.63
CA PHE A 37 2.71 28.25 10.56
C PHE A 37 3.62 29.31 11.17
N ARG A 38 4.25 29.03 12.32
CA ARG A 38 5.17 29.97 12.96
C ARG A 38 6.46 30.15 12.15
N GLN A 39 6.96 29.08 11.53
CA GLN A 39 8.12 29.15 10.63
C GLN A 39 7.85 30.07 9.44
N ASP A 40 6.67 29.96 8.83
CA ASP A 40 6.32 30.71 7.62
C ASP A 40 5.98 32.19 7.89
N ARG A 41 5.25 32.47 8.98
CA ARG A 41 4.84 33.84 9.34
C ARG A 41 5.99 34.78 9.72
N GLY A 42 7.12 34.24 10.20
CA GLY A 42 8.25 35.04 10.71
C GLY A 42 7.95 35.81 12.00
N VAL A 43 8.88 36.68 12.43
CA VAL A 43 8.77 37.45 13.69
C VAL A 43 7.96 38.73 13.45
N GLY A 44 6.68 38.73 13.83
CA GLY A 44 5.87 39.96 13.84
C GLY A 44 4.35 39.79 13.64
N GLY A 45 3.64 40.92 13.78
CA GLY A 45 2.22 41.08 13.47
C GLY A 45 1.32 41.35 14.69
N ARG A 46 0.22 42.05 14.45
CA ARG A 46 -0.76 42.45 15.47
C ARG A 46 -1.36 41.21 16.16
N LYS A 47 -1.43 41.23 17.50
CA LYS A 47 -2.20 40.23 18.26
C LYS A 47 -3.66 40.32 17.84
N SER A 48 -4.30 39.19 17.50
CA SER A 48 -5.70 39.22 17.10
C SER A 48 -6.57 39.59 18.30
N SER A 49 -7.45 40.57 18.12
CA SER A 49 -8.59 40.81 19.01
C SER A 49 -9.75 39.89 18.60
N GLY A 50 -10.35 39.16 19.54
CA GLY A 50 -11.50 38.28 19.30
C GLY A 50 -11.24 36.81 19.66
N PRO A 51 -12.17 35.90 19.31
CA PRO A 51 -12.12 34.50 19.73
C PRO A 51 -10.81 33.80 19.38
N ARG A 52 -10.25 33.07 20.34
CA ARG A 52 -9.03 32.28 20.19
C ARG A 52 -9.40 30.83 19.90
N TYR A 53 -9.10 30.39 18.68
CA TYR A 53 -9.21 29.00 18.25
C TYR A 53 -7.86 28.29 18.38
N SER A 54 -7.90 26.97 18.49
CA SER A 54 -6.72 26.10 18.55
C SER A 54 -6.82 24.99 17.50
N MET A 55 -5.66 24.50 17.02
CA MET A 55 -5.64 23.33 16.14
C MET A 55 -6.02 22.04 16.88
N LEU A 56 -5.74 21.94 18.19
CA LEU A 56 -6.19 20.85 19.02
C LEU A 56 -7.73 20.74 18.98
N GLY A 57 -8.43 21.85 19.23
CA GLY A 57 -9.89 21.88 19.20
C GLY A 57 -10.47 21.54 17.83
N VAL A 58 -9.91 22.11 16.75
CA VAL A 58 -10.36 21.83 15.37
C VAL A 58 -10.26 20.34 15.02
N LEU A 59 -9.11 19.72 15.32
CA LEU A 59 -8.85 18.32 15.00
C LEU A 59 -9.67 17.37 15.89
N THR A 60 -9.77 17.67 17.19
CA THR A 60 -10.57 16.88 18.15
C THR A 60 -12.04 16.88 17.76
N VAL A 61 -12.62 18.05 17.49
CA VAL A 61 -14.01 18.16 17.04
C VAL A 61 -14.20 17.48 15.68
N GLY A 62 -13.24 17.63 14.76
CA GLY A 62 -13.27 16.94 13.47
C GLY A 62 -13.33 15.42 13.62
N LEU A 63 -12.49 14.84 14.49
CA LEU A 63 -12.48 13.41 14.79
C LEU A 63 -13.79 12.96 15.45
N ALA A 64 -14.26 13.71 16.46
CA ALA A 64 -15.48 13.40 17.19
C ALA A 64 -16.71 13.41 16.27
N LEU A 65 -16.82 14.38 15.37
CA LEU A 65 -17.90 14.46 14.39
C LEU A 65 -17.95 13.21 13.50
N ILE A 66 -16.81 12.76 12.97
CA ILE A 66 -16.76 11.53 12.14
C ILE A 66 -17.17 10.31 12.96
N GLY A 67 -16.69 10.21 14.20
CA GLY A 67 -17.00 9.08 15.06
C GLY A 67 -18.48 8.99 15.48
N ILE A 68 -19.19 10.13 15.55
CA ILE A 68 -20.66 10.18 15.65
C ILE A 68 -21.37 10.17 14.29
N ARG A 69 -20.65 9.79 13.22
CA ARG A 69 -21.15 9.59 11.84
C ARG A 69 -21.66 10.86 11.17
N ARG A 70 -21.06 12.01 11.48
CA ARG A 70 -21.34 13.31 10.86
C ARG A 70 -20.14 13.79 10.04
N VAL A 71 -20.43 14.42 8.91
CA VAL A 71 -19.39 14.96 8.02
C VAL A 71 -18.79 16.23 8.64
N PRO A 72 -17.48 16.28 8.93
CA PRO A 72 -16.84 17.40 9.61
C PRO A 72 -16.52 18.55 8.65
N SER A 73 -17.55 19.22 8.13
CA SER A 73 -17.34 20.46 7.37
C SER A 73 -16.75 21.56 8.26
N MET A 74 -16.02 22.53 7.69
CA MET A 74 -15.51 23.67 8.48
C MET A 74 -16.62 24.41 9.23
N ALA A 75 -17.82 24.51 8.65
CA ALA A 75 -18.97 25.13 9.30
C ALA A 75 -19.48 24.30 10.47
N GLU A 76 -19.48 22.97 10.34
CA GLU A 76 -19.91 22.09 11.40
C GLU A 76 -18.91 22.04 12.55
N ILE A 77 -17.60 21.97 12.24
CA ILE A 77 -16.54 22.10 13.24
C ILE A 77 -16.70 23.40 14.01
N TRP A 78 -16.88 24.52 13.31
CA TRP A 78 -17.12 25.81 13.95
C TRP A 78 -18.35 25.77 14.86
N ARG A 79 -19.52 25.35 14.36
CA ARG A 79 -20.73 25.26 15.21
C ARG A 79 -20.49 24.42 16.46
N THR A 80 -19.87 23.26 16.30
CA THR A 80 -19.62 22.35 17.41
C THR A 80 -18.69 22.96 18.45
N LEU A 81 -17.62 23.65 18.05
CA LEU A 81 -16.70 24.36 18.97
C LEU A 81 -17.46 25.35 19.88
N TRP A 82 -18.46 26.06 19.32
CA TRP A 82 -19.29 27.02 20.07
C TRP A 82 -20.38 26.38 20.92
N THR A 83 -20.67 25.09 20.72
CA THR A 83 -21.63 24.33 21.55
C THR A 83 -20.98 23.52 22.65
N LEU A 84 -19.64 23.43 22.68
CA LEU A 84 -18.91 22.76 23.75
C LEU A 84 -19.11 23.48 25.09
N GLU A 85 -19.15 22.72 26.17
CA GLU A 85 -19.18 23.26 27.53
C GLU A 85 -17.89 24.04 27.84
N PRO A 86 -17.92 25.04 28.74
CA PRO A 86 -16.75 25.83 29.08
C PRO A 86 -15.52 25.00 29.51
N ALA A 87 -15.74 23.89 30.23
CA ALA A 87 -14.67 22.96 30.61
C ALA A 87 -14.04 22.27 29.39
N GLN A 88 -14.85 21.82 28.44
CA GLN A 88 -14.38 21.24 27.18
C GLN A 88 -13.66 22.29 26.31
N GLN A 89 -14.12 23.54 26.31
CA GLN A 89 -13.45 24.64 25.60
C GLN A 89 -12.07 24.92 26.20
N ALA A 90 -11.96 25.01 27.53
CA ALA A 90 -10.70 25.19 28.24
C ALA A 90 -9.73 24.02 27.98
N ARG A 91 -10.23 22.77 28.02
CA ARG A 91 -9.45 21.55 27.72
C ARG A 91 -8.81 21.56 26.33
N LEU A 92 -9.47 22.21 25.37
CA LEU A 92 -9.04 22.30 23.99
C LEU A 92 -8.32 23.63 23.68
N ASP A 93 -7.90 24.39 24.69
CA ASP A 93 -7.23 25.70 24.52
C ASP A 93 -8.04 26.73 23.72
N LEU A 94 -9.36 26.68 23.82
CA LEU A 94 -10.26 27.65 23.20
C LEU A 94 -10.53 28.80 24.17
N ASP A 95 -10.61 30.02 23.64
CA ASP A 95 -11.20 31.16 24.36
C ASP A 95 -12.21 31.85 23.44
N LEU A 96 -13.48 31.47 23.62
CA LEU A 96 -14.61 31.98 22.82
C LEU A 96 -15.44 33.01 23.60
N SER A 97 -14.99 33.40 24.79
CA SER A 97 -15.74 34.27 25.71
C SER A 97 -15.80 35.74 25.28
N CYS A 98 -14.87 36.18 24.42
CA CYS A 98 -14.63 37.58 24.09
C CYS A 98 -15.49 38.16 22.95
N GLY A 99 -16.64 37.54 22.61
CA GLY A 99 -17.64 38.11 21.69
C GLY A 99 -18.29 37.07 20.75
N GLU A 100 -19.13 37.53 19.81
CA GLU A 100 -19.74 36.67 18.79
C GLU A 100 -18.75 36.38 17.65
N GLY A 101 -18.17 35.18 17.62
CA GLY A 101 -17.34 34.75 16.50
C GLY A 101 -18.19 34.45 15.27
N THR A 102 -17.76 34.90 14.08
CA THR A 102 -18.43 34.52 12.82
C THR A 102 -17.74 33.32 12.16
N TYR A 103 -18.52 32.48 11.47
CA TYR A 103 -17.96 31.40 10.65
C TYR A 103 -16.91 31.91 9.65
N ARG A 104 -17.13 33.09 9.05
CA ARG A 104 -16.18 33.70 8.11
C ARG A 104 -14.83 33.99 8.77
N ALA A 105 -14.82 34.55 9.97
CA ALA A 105 -13.59 34.84 10.71
C ALA A 105 -12.84 33.54 11.07
N PHE A 106 -13.56 32.53 11.55
CA PHE A 106 -12.99 31.20 11.81
C PHE A 106 -12.39 30.58 10.54
N ALA A 107 -13.12 30.58 9.43
CA ALA A 107 -12.66 30.00 8.17
C ALA A 107 -11.40 30.69 7.62
N MET A 108 -11.31 32.02 7.75
CA MET A 108 -10.11 32.78 7.40
C MET A 108 -8.94 32.52 8.36
N TRP A 109 -9.20 32.37 9.65
CA TRP A 109 -8.18 31.97 10.62
C TRP A 109 -7.61 30.59 10.26
N LEU A 110 -8.48 29.60 10.00
CA LEU A 110 -8.07 28.23 9.69
C LEU A 110 -7.34 28.14 8.34
N THR A 111 -7.80 28.88 7.33
CA THR A 111 -7.14 28.91 6.00
C THR A 111 -5.72 29.45 6.11
N ARG A 112 -5.50 30.55 6.83
CA ARG A 112 -4.16 31.10 7.08
C ARG A 112 -3.29 30.15 7.90
N ARG A 113 -3.89 29.46 8.88
CA ARG A 113 -3.15 28.50 9.72
C ARG A 113 -2.62 27.31 8.91
N LEU A 114 -3.28 26.97 7.81
CA LEU A 114 -2.96 25.82 6.96
C LEU A 114 -2.24 26.19 5.66
N GLU A 115 -2.01 27.48 5.41
CA GLU A 115 -1.31 27.98 4.22
C GLU A 115 0.06 27.31 3.99
N PRO A 116 0.90 27.06 5.00
CA PRO A 116 2.20 26.39 4.80
C PRO A 116 2.12 24.92 4.37
N LEU A 117 0.90 24.36 4.36
CA LEU A 117 0.61 22.98 3.98
C LEU A 117 -0.10 22.91 2.61
N ASP A 118 -0.47 24.04 2.01
CA ASP A 118 -1.12 24.08 0.70
C ASP A 118 -0.05 23.99 -0.38
N SER A 119 -0.03 22.91 -1.17
CA SER A 119 0.96 22.78 -2.26
C SER A 119 0.68 23.74 -3.41
N LEU A 120 -0.57 24.14 -3.60
CA LEU A 120 -0.98 25.07 -4.66
C LEU A 120 -1.83 26.24 -4.11
N PRO A 121 -1.25 27.15 -3.30
CA PRO A 121 -2.00 28.23 -2.68
C PRO A 121 -2.61 29.20 -3.71
N ASP A 122 -1.89 29.42 -4.82
CA ASP A 122 -2.29 30.18 -6.00
C ASP A 122 -3.40 29.52 -6.82
N ALA A 123 -3.53 28.19 -6.76
CA ALA A 123 -4.56 27.48 -7.51
C ALA A 123 -5.95 27.80 -6.94
N PRO A 124 -6.90 28.26 -7.77
CA PRO A 124 -8.20 28.64 -7.26
C PRO A 124 -9.03 27.39 -6.90
N ALA A 125 -9.70 27.41 -5.75
CA ALA A 125 -10.58 26.34 -5.27
C ALA A 125 -11.95 26.30 -5.99
N ARG A 126 -11.94 26.43 -7.32
CA ARG A 126 -13.10 26.41 -8.23
C ARG A 126 -12.74 25.68 -9.52
N ARG A 127 -13.77 25.34 -10.31
CA ARG A 127 -13.56 24.70 -11.62
C ARG A 127 -12.92 25.69 -12.59
N VAL A 128 -11.82 25.29 -13.22
CA VAL A 128 -11.13 26.03 -14.29
C VAL A 128 -10.83 25.08 -15.45
N LYS A 129 -10.58 25.59 -16.66
CA LYS A 129 -10.21 24.73 -17.79
C LYS A 129 -8.85 24.08 -17.53
N ASN A 130 -8.69 22.85 -17.99
CA ASN A 130 -7.43 22.12 -17.83
C ASN A 130 -6.27 22.82 -18.54
N ARG A 131 -6.50 23.41 -19.72
CA ARG A 131 -5.50 24.22 -20.42
C ARG A 131 -4.95 25.35 -19.56
N ASP A 132 -5.84 26.12 -18.94
CA ASP A 132 -5.46 27.28 -18.13
C ASP A 132 -4.71 26.84 -16.87
N HIS A 133 -5.14 25.74 -16.24
CA HIS A 133 -4.46 25.17 -15.09
C HIS A 133 -3.04 24.65 -15.43
N ARG A 134 -2.87 23.96 -16.56
CA ARG A 134 -1.55 23.49 -16.98
C ARG A 134 -0.62 24.65 -17.32
N ARG A 135 -1.13 25.72 -17.95
CA ARG A 135 -0.37 26.95 -18.19
C ARG A 135 0.09 27.62 -16.89
N MET A 136 -0.79 27.68 -15.90
CA MET A 136 -0.46 28.19 -14.57
C MET A 136 0.65 27.38 -13.90
N LEU A 137 0.57 26.04 -13.94
CA LEU A 137 1.61 25.17 -13.39
C LEU A 137 2.94 25.30 -14.15
N ALA A 138 2.90 25.35 -15.48
CA ALA A 138 4.10 25.47 -16.31
C ALA A 138 4.78 26.85 -16.23
N ALA A 139 4.08 27.87 -15.73
CA ALA A 139 4.62 29.22 -15.55
C ALA A 139 5.29 29.42 -14.17
N ARG A 140 5.36 28.38 -13.34
CA ARG A 140 5.95 28.47 -12.00
C ARG A 140 7.46 28.57 -12.06
N SER A 141 8.01 29.33 -11.12
CA SER A 141 9.47 29.35 -10.90
C SER A 141 9.92 28.10 -10.16
N ILE A 142 11.22 27.81 -10.22
CA ILE A 142 11.84 26.69 -9.49
C ILE A 142 11.59 26.84 -7.98
N GLU A 143 11.63 28.06 -7.42
CA GLU A 143 11.35 28.26 -5.99
C GLU A 143 9.90 27.90 -5.64
N GLN A 144 8.94 28.20 -6.52
CA GLN A 144 7.53 27.85 -6.32
C GLN A 144 7.29 26.35 -6.40
N GLU A 145 8.01 25.64 -7.27
CA GLU A 145 7.95 24.18 -7.35
C GLU A 145 8.53 23.53 -6.08
N GLN A 146 9.69 23.99 -5.61
CA GLN A 146 10.29 23.52 -4.36
C GLN A 146 9.39 23.80 -3.14
N ALA A 147 8.78 25.00 -3.06
CA ALA A 147 7.84 25.33 -2.01
C ALA A 147 6.59 24.42 -2.04
N SER A 148 6.09 24.10 -3.23
CA SER A 148 4.97 23.17 -3.44
C SER A 148 5.31 21.75 -2.95
N GLU A 149 6.53 21.26 -3.22
CA GLU A 149 7.01 19.96 -2.75
C GLU A 149 7.14 19.92 -1.23
N VAL A 150 7.73 20.96 -0.63
CA VAL A 150 7.88 21.08 0.82
C VAL A 150 6.51 21.13 1.51
N ALA A 151 5.57 21.92 0.99
CA ALA A 151 4.21 21.99 1.53
C ALA A 151 3.48 20.63 1.43
N SER A 152 3.63 19.93 0.30
CA SER A 152 3.05 18.59 0.11
C SER A 152 3.63 17.57 1.10
N GLU A 153 4.95 17.60 1.33
CA GLU A 153 5.62 16.72 2.29
C GLU A 153 5.17 17.04 3.74
N ARG A 154 5.15 18.31 4.13
CA ARG A 154 4.63 18.74 5.45
C ARG A 154 3.19 18.29 5.67
N LEU A 155 2.33 18.41 4.65
CA LEU A 155 0.95 17.96 4.74
C LEU A 155 0.86 16.44 4.95
N HIS A 156 1.67 15.66 4.22
CA HIS A 156 1.72 14.21 4.41
C HIS A 156 2.28 13.80 5.78
N GLN A 157 3.21 14.57 6.35
CA GLN A 157 3.69 14.39 7.72
C GLN A 157 2.54 14.59 8.73
N VAL A 158 1.77 15.67 8.61
CA VAL A 158 0.58 15.92 9.46
C VAL A 158 -0.47 14.80 9.28
N VAL A 159 -0.75 14.40 8.05
CA VAL A 159 -1.71 13.33 7.73
C VAL A 159 -1.31 12.01 8.39
N ASN A 160 -0.05 11.60 8.25
CA ASN A 160 0.40 10.32 8.79
C ASN A 160 0.58 10.36 10.31
N ALA A 161 0.89 11.53 10.88
CA ALA A 161 0.87 11.73 12.33
C ALA A 161 -0.54 11.46 12.91
N LEU A 162 -1.59 12.01 12.29
CA LEU A 162 -3.00 11.75 12.67
C LEU A 162 -3.36 10.26 12.58
N VAL A 163 -2.94 9.59 11.50
CA VAL A 163 -3.15 8.14 11.32
C VAL A 163 -2.44 7.36 12.44
N ALA A 164 -1.17 7.66 12.71
CA ALA A 164 -0.39 6.99 13.74
C ALA A 164 -0.97 7.20 15.16
N GLY A 165 -1.44 8.42 15.47
CA GLY A 165 -2.06 8.74 16.76
C GLY A 165 -3.31 7.93 17.08
N SER A 166 -4.03 7.44 16.05
CA SER A 166 -5.24 6.62 16.21
C SER A 166 -4.99 5.16 16.59
N ILE A 167 -3.73 4.70 16.59
CA ILE A 167 -3.37 3.30 16.83
C ILE A 167 -2.94 3.14 18.28
N HIS A 168 -3.58 2.24 19.03
CA HIS A 168 -3.30 2.02 20.45
C HIS A 168 -1.91 1.38 20.64
N GLU A 169 -1.72 0.20 20.06
CA GLU A 169 -0.49 -0.59 20.16
C GLU A 169 0.29 -0.54 18.84
N GLN A 170 1.52 -0.01 18.84
CA GLN A 170 2.36 0.06 17.65
C GLN A 170 2.90 -1.31 17.23
N ALA A 171 3.28 -2.14 18.20
CA ALA A 171 3.98 -3.41 18.02
C ALA A 171 3.25 -4.60 18.66
N PRO A 172 2.06 -4.98 18.16
CA PRO A 172 1.30 -6.08 18.74
C PRO A 172 2.06 -7.40 18.72
N LYS A 173 1.88 -8.19 19.79
CA LYS A 173 2.53 -9.50 19.93
C LYS A 173 2.25 -10.39 18.72
N GLY A 174 3.31 -10.94 18.13
CA GLY A 174 3.21 -11.82 16.95
C GLY A 174 3.26 -11.07 15.62
N TYR A 175 3.23 -9.75 15.62
CA TYR A 175 3.47 -8.96 14.42
C TYR A 175 4.93 -9.05 13.97
N ARG A 176 5.15 -9.19 12.66
CA ARG A 176 6.49 -9.37 12.05
C ARG A 176 6.84 -8.31 11.01
N GLY A 177 6.04 -7.24 10.93
CA GLY A 177 6.19 -6.20 9.90
C GLY A 177 5.45 -6.49 8.59
N ASP A 178 4.72 -7.61 8.48
CA ASP A 178 3.96 -7.94 7.27
C ASP A 178 2.86 -6.90 6.99
N ILE A 179 2.71 -6.52 5.74
CA ILE A 179 1.77 -5.48 5.33
C ILE A 179 1.02 -5.87 4.05
N VAL A 180 -0.12 -5.23 3.88
CA VAL A 180 -0.89 -5.24 2.64
C VAL A 180 -1.15 -3.79 2.24
N ALA A 181 -1.06 -3.50 0.94
CA ALA A 181 -1.34 -2.18 0.43
C ALA A 181 -2.28 -2.20 -0.77
N ASP A 182 -3.11 -1.18 -0.85
CA ASP A 182 -4.03 -0.95 -1.96
C ASP A 182 -4.42 0.53 -2.03
N GLU A 183 -5.03 0.94 -3.14
CA GLU A 183 -5.55 2.30 -3.31
C GLU A 183 -7.09 2.31 -3.26
N THR A 184 -7.64 3.25 -2.51
CA THR A 184 -9.07 3.52 -2.50
C THR A 184 -9.40 4.90 -3.02
N ILE A 185 -10.38 4.98 -3.92
CA ILE A 185 -10.78 6.23 -4.57
C ILE A 185 -11.91 6.91 -3.79
N ILE A 186 -11.71 8.20 -3.48
CA ILE A 186 -12.69 9.05 -2.81
C ILE A 186 -13.19 10.13 -3.77
N ASP A 187 -14.48 10.09 -4.09
CA ASP A 187 -15.09 11.02 -5.05
C ASP A 187 -15.19 12.43 -4.49
N LEU A 188 -14.63 13.41 -5.22
CA LEU A 188 -14.72 14.84 -4.95
C LEU A 188 -15.80 15.53 -5.79
N ALA A 189 -16.12 14.96 -6.95
CA ALA A 189 -17.24 15.36 -7.79
C ALA A 189 -17.70 14.18 -8.67
N GLY A 190 -19.01 14.07 -8.92
CA GLY A 190 -19.53 13.10 -9.88
C GLY A 190 -19.23 13.45 -11.34
N GLN A 191 -19.49 12.51 -12.24
CA GLN A 191 -19.39 12.72 -13.69
C GLN A 191 -20.29 13.87 -14.14
N SER A 192 -19.76 14.75 -14.99
CA SER A 192 -20.49 15.88 -15.57
C SER A 192 -19.92 16.20 -16.94
N THR A 193 -20.77 16.61 -17.89
CA THR A 193 -20.39 16.90 -19.28
C THR A 193 -19.25 17.92 -19.42
N GLY A 194 -19.13 18.84 -18.46
CA GLY A 194 -18.06 19.85 -18.42
C GLY A 194 -16.75 19.40 -17.76
N LEU A 195 -16.73 18.27 -17.03
CA LEU A 195 -15.55 17.75 -16.34
C LEU A 195 -14.80 16.75 -17.22
N GLY A 196 -13.49 16.64 -17.04
CA GLY A 196 -12.65 15.70 -17.78
C GLY A 196 -11.17 16.01 -17.62
N SER A 197 -10.33 15.27 -18.34
CA SER A 197 -8.86 15.43 -18.38
C SER A 197 -8.36 16.28 -19.55
N ARG A 198 -9.13 16.39 -20.65
CA ARG A 198 -8.79 17.15 -21.86
C ARG A 198 -8.76 18.66 -21.62
N ASP A 199 -8.00 19.38 -22.43
CA ASP A 199 -7.76 20.83 -22.35
C ASP A 199 -9.03 21.67 -22.34
N THR A 200 -10.00 21.28 -23.16
CA THR A 200 -11.30 21.94 -23.32
C THR A 200 -12.25 21.67 -22.15
N LYS A 201 -11.99 20.61 -21.36
CA LYS A 201 -12.75 20.26 -20.17
C LYS A 201 -12.23 21.03 -18.95
N ARG A 202 -13.04 21.03 -17.90
CA ARG A 202 -12.71 21.65 -16.62
C ARG A 202 -12.19 20.61 -15.63
N ARG A 203 -11.19 20.99 -14.83
CA ARG A 203 -10.84 20.22 -13.63
C ARG A 203 -11.92 20.36 -12.55
N GLY A 204 -11.85 19.50 -11.53
CA GLY A 204 -12.66 19.64 -10.32
C GLY A 204 -12.35 20.93 -9.55
N ALA A 205 -13.24 21.28 -8.62
CA ALA A 205 -13.06 22.45 -7.77
C ALA A 205 -11.86 22.31 -6.82
N ALA A 206 -11.66 21.10 -6.28
CA ALA A 206 -10.43 20.73 -5.59
C ALA A 206 -9.34 20.43 -6.62
N TYR A 207 -8.21 21.14 -6.54
CA TYR A 207 -7.10 21.03 -7.50
C TYR A 207 -6.25 19.78 -7.30
N SER A 208 -6.21 19.23 -6.08
CA SER A 208 -5.52 17.95 -5.78
C SER A 208 -6.23 16.75 -6.43
N GLY A 209 -7.51 16.90 -6.81
CA GLY A 209 -8.29 15.85 -7.46
C GLY A 209 -7.92 15.61 -8.92
N GLY A 210 -7.91 14.34 -9.33
CA GLY A 210 -7.78 13.91 -10.72
C GLY A 210 -9.08 13.39 -11.30
N TYR A 211 -9.29 13.59 -12.62
CA TYR A 211 -10.41 12.97 -13.31
C TYR A 211 -10.12 11.50 -13.57
N TYR A 212 -11.07 10.63 -13.26
CA TYR A 212 -10.96 9.19 -13.46
C TYR A 212 -12.25 8.62 -14.04
N ILE A 213 -12.08 7.50 -14.75
CA ILE A 213 -13.14 6.64 -15.26
C ILE A 213 -12.75 5.21 -14.92
N ARG A 214 -13.71 4.43 -14.45
CA ARG A 214 -13.58 3.00 -14.24
C ARG A 214 -14.26 2.26 -15.38
N ASP A 215 -13.50 1.40 -16.05
CA ASP A 215 -14.03 0.53 -17.10
C ASP A 215 -15.09 -0.43 -16.53
N ARG A 216 -16.08 -0.76 -17.33
CA ARG A 216 -17.13 -1.72 -16.99
C ARG A 216 -16.63 -3.16 -17.03
N GLU A 217 -15.71 -3.48 -17.94
CA GLU A 217 -15.35 -4.86 -18.24
C GLU A 217 -14.29 -5.41 -17.28
N ASP A 218 -13.25 -4.62 -17.02
CA ASP A 218 -12.11 -5.06 -16.20
C ASP A 218 -11.90 -4.21 -14.93
N HIS A 219 -12.77 -3.24 -14.67
CA HIS A 219 -12.69 -2.29 -13.56
C HIS A 219 -11.37 -1.49 -13.49
N SER A 220 -10.60 -1.45 -14.58
CA SER A 220 -9.37 -0.67 -14.66
C SER A 220 -9.65 0.84 -14.68
N LEU A 221 -8.66 1.62 -14.24
CA LEU A 221 -8.77 3.06 -14.08
C LEU A 221 -8.10 3.80 -15.23
N HIS A 222 -8.85 4.74 -15.82
CA HIS A 222 -8.43 5.55 -16.95
C HIS A 222 -8.69 7.03 -16.72
N SER A 223 -7.87 7.89 -17.32
CA SER A 223 -8.07 9.34 -17.30
C SER A 223 -8.97 9.83 -18.45
N GLU A 224 -9.28 8.98 -19.44
CA GLU A 224 -10.11 9.29 -20.61
C GLU A 224 -11.09 8.16 -20.98
N LEU A 225 -12.27 8.55 -21.47
CA LEU A 225 -13.33 7.60 -21.86
C LEU A 225 -12.92 6.79 -23.10
N GLY A 226 -12.43 7.45 -24.15
CA GLY A 226 -12.19 6.78 -25.44
C GLY A 226 -13.44 6.04 -25.93
N ASN A 227 -13.29 4.78 -26.35
CA ASN A 227 -14.39 3.88 -26.73
C ASN A 227 -14.91 3.02 -25.56
N ARG A 228 -14.50 3.29 -24.31
CA ARG A 228 -14.79 2.43 -23.16
C ARG A 228 -16.19 2.66 -22.61
N ARG A 229 -16.81 1.58 -22.11
CA ARG A 229 -18.07 1.66 -21.36
C ARG A 229 -17.73 1.93 -19.89
N SER A 230 -18.13 3.09 -19.37
CA SER A 230 -17.86 3.46 -17.98
C SER A 230 -18.97 3.01 -17.03
N THR A 231 -18.59 2.42 -15.89
CA THR A 231 -19.53 2.17 -14.76
C THR A 231 -19.53 3.30 -13.74
N LYS A 232 -18.37 3.93 -13.55
CA LYS A 232 -18.18 5.00 -12.57
C LYS A 232 -17.14 5.99 -13.11
N GLY A 233 -17.32 7.27 -12.84
CA GLY A 233 -16.35 8.30 -13.19
C GLY A 233 -16.63 9.64 -12.52
N GLY A 234 -15.64 10.50 -12.51
CA GLY A 234 -15.73 11.80 -11.85
C GLY A 234 -14.36 12.38 -11.55
N VAL A 235 -14.33 13.30 -10.58
CA VAL A 235 -13.07 13.81 -10.01
C VAL A 235 -12.91 13.21 -8.63
N ALA A 236 -11.72 12.68 -8.33
CA ALA A 236 -11.43 12.03 -7.06
C ALA A 236 -9.98 12.23 -6.63
N VAL A 237 -9.67 11.81 -5.41
CA VAL A 237 -8.32 11.50 -4.94
C VAL A 237 -8.20 10.00 -4.71
N GLY A 238 -6.99 9.47 -4.88
CA GLY A 238 -6.62 8.12 -4.48
C GLY A 238 -5.94 8.16 -3.11
N ILE A 239 -6.34 7.28 -2.21
CA ILE A 239 -5.66 7.06 -0.93
C ILE A 239 -4.96 5.70 -1.04
N THR A 240 -3.65 5.72 -1.23
CA THR A 240 -2.82 4.51 -1.11
C THR A 240 -2.61 4.26 0.38
N ALA A 241 -3.08 3.12 0.88
CA ALA A 241 -3.03 2.79 2.29
C ALA A 241 -2.23 1.50 2.54
N VAL A 242 -1.36 1.54 3.54
CA VAL A 242 -0.63 0.38 4.07
C VAL A 242 -1.31 -0.07 5.35
N CYS A 243 -1.80 -1.30 5.37
CA CYS A 243 -2.39 -1.93 6.55
C CYS A 243 -1.43 -3.00 7.09
N ARG A 244 -1.25 -3.05 8.41
CA ARG A 244 -0.53 -4.16 9.04
C ARG A 244 -1.36 -5.44 8.98
N VAL A 245 -0.70 -6.58 8.85
CA VAL A 245 -1.33 -7.90 8.90
C VAL A 245 -0.48 -8.89 9.69
N GLY A 246 -1.10 -9.96 10.18
CA GLY A 246 -0.39 -11.05 10.83
C GLY A 246 0.42 -11.90 9.85
N PRO A 247 1.25 -12.82 10.36
CA PRO A 247 2.11 -13.68 9.55
C PRO A 247 1.31 -14.71 8.73
N PRO A 248 1.92 -15.42 7.75
CA PRO A 248 1.24 -16.34 6.81
C PRO A 248 0.44 -17.52 7.35
N ARG A 249 0.33 -17.69 8.67
CA ARG A 249 -0.50 -18.74 9.29
C ARG A 249 -1.48 -18.19 10.32
N ALA A 250 -1.51 -16.87 10.47
CA ALA A 250 -2.29 -16.17 11.47
C ALA A 250 -2.50 -14.72 11.02
N VAL A 251 -2.99 -14.51 9.80
CA VAL A 251 -3.11 -13.17 9.18
C VAL A 251 -4.00 -12.25 10.01
N TYR A 252 -4.97 -12.83 10.72
CA TYR A 252 -5.90 -12.11 11.60
C TYR A 252 -5.46 -12.09 13.07
N SER A 253 -4.21 -12.48 13.40
CA SER A 253 -3.71 -12.47 14.79
C SER A 253 -3.48 -11.07 15.36
N VAL A 254 -3.47 -10.04 14.53
CA VAL A 254 -3.30 -8.64 14.93
C VAL A 254 -4.39 -7.77 14.32
N ALA A 255 -4.77 -6.69 15.00
CA ALA A 255 -5.75 -5.75 14.46
C ALA A 255 -5.23 -5.11 13.16
N PRO A 256 -5.92 -5.28 12.02
CA PRO A 256 -5.42 -4.83 10.71
C PRO A 256 -5.70 -3.35 10.47
N VAL A 257 -5.09 -2.48 11.28
CA VAL A 257 -5.23 -1.02 11.17
C VAL A 257 -4.41 -0.47 10.00
N ILE A 258 -4.85 0.67 9.46
CA ILE A 258 -4.10 1.44 8.47
C ILE A 258 -2.98 2.20 9.20
N THR A 259 -1.74 1.93 8.82
CA THR A 259 -0.52 2.39 9.51
C THR A 259 0.23 3.51 8.79
N GLY A 260 -0.05 3.69 7.50
CA GLY A 260 0.51 4.77 6.69
C GLY A 260 -0.33 4.97 5.43
N ILE A 261 -0.44 6.21 4.98
CA ILE A 261 -1.17 6.57 3.76
C ILE A 261 -0.42 7.60 2.91
N SER A 262 -0.73 7.58 1.61
CA SER A 262 -0.42 8.65 0.67
C SER A 262 -1.72 9.09 -0.01
N ILE A 263 -1.89 10.40 -0.21
CA ILE A 263 -3.07 10.94 -0.87
C ILE A 263 -2.61 11.66 -2.14
N ASP A 264 -2.96 11.07 -3.28
CA ASP A 264 -2.52 11.53 -4.59
C ASP A 264 -3.70 11.54 -5.58
N LYS A 265 -3.43 11.84 -6.85
CA LYS A 265 -4.42 11.65 -7.91
C LYS A 265 -4.73 10.15 -8.06
N PRO A 266 -5.99 9.78 -8.37
CA PRO A 266 -6.40 8.39 -8.48
C PRO A 266 -5.58 7.64 -9.52
N SER A 267 -5.14 6.43 -9.16
CA SER A 267 -4.26 5.59 -9.95
C SER A 267 -4.67 4.12 -9.88
N SER A 268 -4.15 3.29 -10.78
CA SER A 268 -4.33 1.83 -10.71
C SER A 268 -3.26 1.13 -9.85
N GLY A 269 -2.55 1.89 -9.00
CA GLY A 269 -1.41 1.43 -8.20
C GLY A 269 -0.20 2.35 -8.37
N SER A 270 -0.09 3.38 -7.54
CA SER A 270 1.00 4.35 -7.55
C SER A 270 2.20 3.81 -6.77
N VAL A 271 3.33 3.55 -7.45
CA VAL A 271 4.58 3.11 -6.77
C VAL A 271 5.09 4.20 -5.83
N GLN A 272 5.01 5.47 -6.23
CA GLN A 272 5.40 6.60 -5.39
C GLN A 272 4.49 6.75 -4.17
N GLY A 273 3.18 6.59 -4.34
CA GLY A 273 2.22 6.63 -3.23
C GLY A 273 2.44 5.47 -2.25
N LEU A 274 2.75 4.28 -2.77
CA LEU A 274 3.12 3.12 -1.98
C LEU A 274 4.41 3.34 -1.19
N ALA A 275 5.47 3.83 -1.86
CA ALA A 275 6.75 4.17 -1.24
C ALA A 275 6.57 5.15 -0.07
N ARG A 276 5.81 6.23 -0.29
CA ARG A 276 5.51 7.23 0.76
C ARG A 276 4.74 6.62 1.93
N ALA A 277 3.72 5.80 1.65
CA ALA A 277 2.93 5.15 2.70
C ALA A 277 3.77 4.13 3.51
N ILE A 278 4.67 3.38 2.85
CA ILE A 278 5.62 2.48 3.52
C ILE A 278 6.61 3.28 4.36
N ARG A 279 7.18 4.37 3.83
CA ARG A 279 8.09 5.25 4.58
C ARG A 279 7.45 5.72 5.88
N PHE A 280 6.23 6.25 5.84
CA PHE A 280 5.54 6.68 7.06
C PHE A 280 5.14 5.52 7.99
N HIS A 281 4.82 4.34 7.45
CA HIS A 281 4.65 3.14 8.27
C HIS A 281 5.95 2.84 9.08
N GLN A 282 7.11 2.96 8.44
CA GLN A 282 8.42 2.71 9.06
C GLN A 282 8.81 3.81 10.05
N GLU A 283 8.73 5.07 9.65
CA GLU A 283 9.10 6.24 10.47
C GLU A 283 8.24 6.35 11.74
N ASN A 284 6.96 5.95 11.67
CA ASN A 284 6.07 5.94 12.83
C ASN A 284 6.24 4.71 13.74
N GLY A 285 7.27 3.87 13.51
CA GLY A 285 7.62 2.75 14.38
C GLY A 285 6.74 1.51 14.23
N PHE A 286 5.95 1.41 13.15
CA PHE A 286 5.15 0.21 12.90
C PHE A 286 5.96 -0.92 12.25
N ASP A 287 7.19 -0.66 11.79
CA ASP A 287 8.05 -1.69 11.23
C ASP A 287 8.80 -2.47 12.33
N GLN A 288 8.31 -3.68 12.61
CA GLN A 288 8.82 -4.55 13.68
C GLN A 288 9.75 -5.65 13.16
N ARG A 289 10.45 -5.40 12.04
CA ARG A 289 11.39 -6.38 11.46
C ARG A 289 12.60 -6.59 12.37
N VAL A 290 13.05 -7.85 12.46
CA VAL A 290 14.28 -8.22 13.16
C VAL A 290 15.44 -8.24 12.17
N GLN A 291 16.59 -7.67 12.53
CA GLN A 291 17.74 -7.47 11.64
C GLN A 291 18.23 -8.75 10.93
N ARG A 292 18.18 -9.90 11.60
CA ARG A 292 18.54 -11.23 11.05
C ARG A 292 17.33 -12.15 10.81
N GLY A 293 16.12 -11.59 10.81
CA GLY A 293 14.88 -12.34 10.58
C GLY A 293 14.50 -12.42 9.09
N ARG A 294 13.40 -13.12 8.81
CA ARG A 294 12.73 -13.09 7.50
C ARG A 294 12.41 -11.66 7.09
N LEU A 295 12.47 -11.34 5.80
CA LEU A 295 11.87 -10.09 5.31
C LEU A 295 10.35 -10.10 5.61
N PRO A 296 9.78 -8.96 6.01
CA PRO A 296 8.34 -8.81 6.03
C PRO A 296 7.78 -8.93 4.61
N LEU A 297 6.55 -9.45 4.51
CA LEU A 297 5.84 -9.56 3.23
C LEU A 297 5.08 -8.28 2.94
N LEU A 298 5.02 -7.91 1.66
CA LEU A 298 4.07 -6.92 1.15
C LEU A 298 3.14 -7.59 0.14
N THR A 299 1.85 -7.62 0.48
CA THR A 299 0.81 -8.04 -0.46
C THR A 299 0.20 -6.81 -1.15
N VAL A 300 0.13 -6.82 -2.48
CA VAL A 300 -0.55 -5.76 -3.26
C VAL A 300 -1.36 -6.35 -4.41
N ASP A 301 -2.31 -5.58 -4.93
CA ASP A 301 -3.01 -5.94 -6.16
C ASP A 301 -2.06 -6.00 -7.37
N MET A 302 -2.43 -6.77 -8.39
CA MET A 302 -1.66 -6.92 -9.62
C MET A 302 -1.42 -5.61 -10.38
N GLY A 303 -2.24 -4.58 -10.17
CA GLY A 303 -2.05 -3.25 -10.74
C GLY A 303 -0.71 -2.61 -10.38
N TYR A 304 -0.18 -2.89 -9.18
CA TYR A 304 1.13 -2.40 -8.72
C TYR A 304 2.29 -3.16 -9.39
N ASN A 305 2.19 -4.50 -9.43
CA ASN A 305 3.21 -5.37 -10.03
C ASN A 305 3.45 -5.03 -11.52
N ALA A 306 2.43 -4.54 -12.22
CA ALA A 306 2.55 -4.12 -13.61
C ALA A 306 3.36 -2.81 -13.81
N LYS A 307 3.61 -2.04 -12.75
CA LYS A 307 4.29 -0.73 -12.83
C LYS A 307 5.80 -0.87 -12.91
N ARG A 308 6.43 0.11 -13.59
CA ARG A 308 7.88 0.24 -13.59
C ARG A 308 8.38 0.54 -12.17
N PHE A 309 9.58 0.06 -11.85
CA PHE A 309 10.26 0.30 -10.58
C PHE A 309 9.61 -0.29 -9.33
N PHE A 310 8.52 -1.07 -9.45
CA PHE A 310 7.86 -1.68 -8.29
C PHE A 310 8.83 -2.55 -7.48
N ASN A 311 9.54 -3.48 -8.13
CA ASN A 311 10.49 -4.36 -7.43
C ASN A 311 11.73 -3.60 -6.93
N ASP A 312 12.13 -2.52 -7.60
CA ASP A 312 13.21 -1.66 -7.12
C ASP A 312 12.84 -0.98 -5.80
N GLU A 313 11.59 -0.51 -5.69
CA GLU A 313 11.06 0.09 -4.47
C GLU A 313 10.97 -0.94 -3.33
N LEU A 314 10.55 -2.18 -3.62
CA LEU A 314 10.50 -3.23 -2.59
C LEU A 314 11.87 -3.64 -2.11
N LEU A 315 12.86 -3.66 -3.01
CA LEU A 315 14.23 -3.91 -2.65
C LEU A 315 14.77 -2.79 -1.74
N ALA A 316 14.46 -1.52 -2.06
CA ALA A 316 14.88 -0.37 -1.27
C ALA A 316 14.23 -0.32 0.11
N THR A 317 12.93 -0.58 0.20
CA THR A 317 12.16 -0.59 1.46
C THR A 317 12.33 -1.87 2.27
N GLY A 318 12.91 -2.92 1.66
CA GLY A 318 13.21 -4.21 2.30
C GLY A 318 11.97 -5.05 2.56
N TYR A 319 11.04 -5.12 1.61
CA TYR A 319 9.88 -6.02 1.65
C TYR A 319 10.01 -7.12 0.59
N ALA A 320 9.46 -8.30 0.89
CA ALA A 320 9.32 -9.37 -0.08
C ALA A 320 7.90 -9.32 -0.70
N PRO A 321 7.78 -9.20 -2.04
CA PRO A 321 6.46 -9.12 -2.68
C PRO A 321 5.69 -10.44 -2.57
N VAL A 322 4.39 -10.34 -2.34
CA VAL A 322 3.40 -11.40 -2.54
C VAL A 322 2.35 -10.87 -3.50
N VAL A 323 2.51 -11.21 -4.79
CA VAL A 323 1.71 -10.63 -5.86
C VAL A 323 1.22 -11.66 -6.86
N ARG A 324 0.18 -11.30 -7.61
CA ARG A 324 -0.26 -11.99 -8.83
C ARG A 324 0.27 -11.29 -10.07
N TYR A 325 0.32 -12.06 -11.16
CA TYR A 325 0.77 -11.56 -12.47
C TYR A 325 -0.41 -11.27 -13.38
N PRO A 326 -0.38 -10.18 -14.18
CA PRO A 326 -1.38 -9.91 -15.21
C PRO A 326 -1.60 -11.09 -16.16
N LYS A 327 -2.83 -11.28 -16.64
CA LYS A 327 -3.23 -12.44 -17.48
C LYS A 327 -2.39 -12.59 -18.76
N ASN A 328 -1.93 -11.50 -19.35
CA ASN A 328 -1.11 -11.50 -20.58
C ASN A 328 0.39 -11.70 -20.34
N TRP A 329 0.87 -11.73 -19.09
CA TRP A 329 2.28 -11.94 -18.82
C TRP A 329 2.66 -13.43 -18.96
N ARG A 330 3.72 -13.69 -19.74
CA ARG A 330 4.51 -14.92 -19.60
C ARG A 330 5.23 -14.87 -18.25
N THR A 331 5.32 -16.02 -17.59
CA THR A 331 5.91 -16.16 -16.24
C THR A 331 7.05 -17.17 -16.20
N ILE A 332 7.44 -17.75 -17.34
CA ILE A 332 8.53 -18.71 -17.44
C ILE A 332 9.61 -18.09 -18.32
N PHE A 333 10.81 -17.92 -17.79
CA PHE A 333 11.95 -17.30 -18.45
C PHE A 333 13.21 -18.09 -18.18
N ALA A 334 13.75 -18.72 -19.23
CA ALA A 334 15.07 -19.34 -19.15
C ALA A 334 16.14 -18.25 -19.04
N SER A 335 17.16 -18.48 -18.21
CA SER A 335 18.29 -17.54 -18.07
C SER A 335 19.33 -17.68 -19.18
N ASP A 336 19.01 -18.40 -20.25
CA ASP A 336 19.94 -18.77 -21.33
C ASP A 336 20.40 -17.59 -22.20
N THR A 337 19.91 -16.37 -21.94
CA THR A 337 19.95 -15.24 -22.91
C THR A 337 20.46 -13.92 -22.34
N ALA A 338 21.04 -13.88 -21.13
CA ALA A 338 21.69 -12.65 -20.67
C ALA A 338 22.95 -12.39 -21.53
N ALA A 339 22.91 -11.36 -22.38
CA ALA A 339 24.00 -11.01 -23.28
C ALA A 339 25.32 -10.85 -22.53
N GLY A 340 26.36 -11.59 -22.95
CA GLY A 340 27.73 -11.49 -22.44
C GLY A 340 28.15 -12.52 -21.38
N ASP A 341 27.29 -13.49 -21.03
CA ASP A 341 27.57 -14.45 -19.96
C ASP A 341 27.70 -15.88 -20.51
N GLU A 342 28.78 -16.18 -21.24
CA GLU A 342 29.10 -17.53 -21.73
C GLU A 342 29.96 -18.33 -20.71
N PRO A 343 29.62 -19.61 -20.42
CA PRO A 343 28.37 -20.28 -20.74
C PRO A 343 27.19 -19.70 -19.93
N ALA A 344 25.96 -19.90 -20.41
CA ALA A 344 24.74 -19.38 -19.77
C ALA A 344 24.66 -19.75 -18.28
N SER A 345 24.02 -18.90 -17.47
CA SER A 345 23.92 -19.16 -16.03
C SER A 345 23.13 -20.44 -15.73
N GLY A 346 22.03 -20.67 -16.46
CA GLY A 346 21.20 -21.88 -16.44
C GLY A 346 19.90 -21.87 -15.61
N PRO A 347 19.75 -21.13 -14.49
CA PRO A 347 18.49 -21.11 -13.75
C PRO A 347 17.26 -20.77 -14.61
N LEU A 348 16.15 -21.47 -14.38
CA LEU A 348 14.87 -21.15 -14.99
C LEU A 348 14.04 -20.33 -14.01
N GLN A 349 13.65 -19.11 -14.37
CA GLN A 349 12.71 -18.35 -13.54
C GLN A 349 11.28 -18.78 -13.86
N ILE A 350 10.56 -19.30 -12.86
CA ILE A 350 9.14 -19.65 -12.95
C ILE A 350 8.36 -18.82 -11.93
N ALA A 351 7.44 -17.99 -12.43
CA ALA A 351 6.57 -17.13 -11.65
C ALA A 351 7.32 -16.29 -10.60
N GLY A 352 8.56 -15.87 -10.92
CA GLY A 352 9.39 -15.00 -10.08
C GLY A 352 10.47 -15.70 -9.28
N GLU A 353 10.40 -17.03 -9.16
CA GLU A 353 11.33 -17.85 -8.40
C GLU A 353 12.25 -18.67 -9.31
N PHE A 354 13.45 -19.03 -8.85
CA PHE A 354 14.42 -19.78 -9.67
C PHE A 354 14.39 -21.28 -9.41
N TYR A 355 14.43 -22.05 -10.51
CA TYR A 355 14.42 -23.50 -10.54
C TYR A 355 15.60 -24.04 -11.36
N CYS A 356 15.94 -25.30 -11.14
CA CYS A 356 16.81 -26.06 -12.02
C CYS A 356 16.28 -26.00 -13.47
N PRO A 357 17.15 -25.89 -14.49
CA PRO A 357 16.72 -25.90 -15.89
C PRO A 357 15.87 -27.13 -16.28
N ALA A 358 16.04 -28.27 -15.61
CA ALA A 358 15.21 -29.47 -15.79
C ALA A 358 13.72 -29.26 -15.42
N ALA A 359 13.37 -28.20 -14.69
CA ALA A 359 11.98 -27.89 -14.36
C ALA A 359 11.16 -27.40 -15.56
N ARG A 360 11.78 -27.11 -16.71
CA ARG A 360 11.11 -26.53 -17.88
C ARG A 360 9.95 -27.39 -18.37
N ASP A 361 10.17 -28.69 -18.48
CA ASP A 361 9.17 -29.61 -19.04
C ASP A 361 7.98 -29.79 -18.09
N ILE A 362 8.24 -29.80 -16.78
CA ILE A 362 7.21 -29.88 -15.73
C ILE A 362 6.43 -28.56 -15.64
N ALA A 363 7.11 -27.43 -15.82
CA ALA A 363 6.50 -26.12 -15.83
C ALA A 363 5.58 -25.93 -17.05
N GLY A 364 5.88 -26.53 -18.20
CA GLY A 364 5.09 -26.37 -19.41
C GLY A 364 4.86 -24.90 -19.80
N ASN A 365 3.72 -24.58 -20.40
CA ASN A 365 3.37 -23.21 -20.82
C ASN A 365 2.33 -22.52 -19.92
N GLY A 366 1.79 -23.24 -18.93
CA GLY A 366 0.70 -22.77 -18.07
C GLY A 366 1.18 -21.93 -16.88
N LYS A 367 0.31 -21.08 -16.36
CA LYS A 367 0.60 -20.26 -15.16
C LYS A 367 0.55 -21.10 -13.90
N ILE A 368 1.54 -20.91 -13.02
CA ILE A 368 1.58 -21.58 -11.71
C ILE A 368 0.82 -20.77 -10.65
N VAL A 369 0.93 -19.44 -10.69
CA VAL A 369 0.18 -18.55 -9.78
C VAL A 369 -1.24 -18.39 -10.32
N ARG A 370 -2.20 -19.03 -9.66
CA ARG A 370 -3.63 -19.04 -10.03
C ARG A 370 -4.50 -18.70 -8.83
N ARG A 371 -5.76 -18.31 -9.06
CA ARG A 371 -6.72 -18.10 -7.97
C ARG A 371 -7.24 -19.45 -7.48
N THR A 372 -7.46 -19.59 -6.18
CA THR A 372 -7.96 -20.87 -5.66
C THR A 372 -9.37 -21.16 -6.19
N MET A 373 -10.18 -20.13 -6.45
CA MET A 373 -11.48 -20.29 -7.12
C MET A 373 -11.36 -20.77 -8.57
N GLU A 374 -10.37 -20.29 -9.33
CA GLU A 374 -10.15 -20.74 -10.72
C GLU A 374 -9.70 -22.21 -10.78
N LEU A 375 -9.04 -22.71 -9.73
CA LEU A 375 -8.69 -24.13 -9.61
C LEU A 375 -9.88 -24.99 -9.18
N LEU A 376 -10.76 -24.44 -8.33
CA LEU A 376 -11.97 -25.13 -7.88
C LEU A 376 -13.02 -25.27 -8.99
N GLU A 377 -13.03 -24.35 -9.95
CA GLU A 377 -13.92 -24.39 -11.13
C GLU A 377 -13.47 -25.42 -12.19
N GLU A 378 -12.25 -25.96 -12.08
CA GLU A 378 -11.72 -26.97 -12.99
C GLU A 378 -11.86 -28.38 -12.39
N ASP A 379 -12.19 -29.36 -13.23
CA ASP A 379 -12.18 -30.77 -12.83
C ASP A 379 -10.78 -31.17 -12.31
N ASP A 380 -10.74 -31.67 -11.07
CA ASP A 380 -9.55 -32.05 -10.31
C ASP A 380 -8.47 -30.95 -10.23
N GLY A 381 -8.85 -29.68 -10.33
CA GLY A 381 -7.90 -28.57 -10.45
C GLY A 381 -6.97 -28.42 -9.23
N PHE A 382 -7.43 -28.74 -8.01
CA PHE A 382 -6.58 -28.76 -6.82
C PHE A 382 -5.58 -29.92 -6.83
N GLU A 383 -6.00 -31.14 -7.14
CA GLU A 383 -5.11 -32.30 -7.24
C GLU A 383 -4.04 -32.10 -8.32
N ARG A 384 -4.44 -31.63 -9.51
CA ARG A 384 -3.52 -31.34 -10.61
C ARG A 384 -2.50 -30.27 -10.26
N GLN A 385 -2.92 -29.21 -9.56
CA GLN A 385 -2.00 -28.19 -9.08
C GLN A 385 -1.05 -28.77 -8.03
N ASP A 386 -1.55 -29.54 -7.07
CA ASP A 386 -0.72 -30.12 -6.00
C ASP A 386 0.32 -31.10 -6.54
N ALA A 387 -0.07 -32.00 -7.46
CA ALA A 387 0.84 -32.92 -8.14
C ALA A 387 1.92 -32.18 -8.95
N ARG A 388 1.55 -31.07 -9.60
CA ARG A 388 2.51 -30.22 -10.32
C ARG A 388 3.47 -29.52 -9.37
N LEU A 389 3.00 -29.06 -8.20
CA LEU A 389 3.84 -28.46 -7.17
C LEU A 389 4.80 -29.49 -6.58
N GLU A 390 4.33 -30.71 -6.31
CA GLU A 390 5.13 -31.83 -5.82
C GLU A 390 6.28 -32.18 -6.77
N ALA A 391 6.03 -32.17 -8.09
CA ALA A 391 7.07 -32.36 -9.08
C ALA A 391 8.06 -31.18 -9.20
N LEU A 392 7.60 -29.94 -9.00
CA LEU A 392 8.42 -28.74 -9.17
C LEU A 392 9.25 -28.38 -7.93
N PHE A 393 8.72 -28.59 -6.74
CA PHE A 393 9.32 -28.15 -5.48
C PHE A 393 10.73 -28.70 -5.20
N PRO A 394 11.03 -29.98 -5.49
CA PRO A 394 12.39 -30.51 -5.40
C PRO A 394 13.39 -29.72 -6.26
N LEU A 395 12.94 -29.16 -7.38
CA LEU A 395 13.76 -28.44 -8.36
C LEU A 395 13.93 -26.95 -8.08
N ILE A 396 13.22 -26.37 -7.10
CA ILE A 396 13.44 -24.97 -6.68
C ILE A 396 14.91 -24.80 -6.29
N MET A 397 15.60 -23.75 -6.71
CA MET A 397 16.98 -23.52 -6.29
C MET A 397 17.05 -22.96 -4.86
N GLY A 398 18.07 -23.37 -4.10
CA GLY A 398 18.41 -22.75 -2.82
C GLY A 398 18.89 -21.30 -3.04
N THR A 399 18.86 -20.48 -1.99
CA THR A 399 19.23 -19.06 -2.05
C THR A 399 20.15 -18.69 -0.90
N ASN A 400 21.42 -18.40 -1.18
CA ASN A 400 22.38 -17.94 -0.18
C ASN A 400 22.29 -16.42 0.08
N SER A 401 21.53 -15.72 -0.77
CA SER A 401 21.30 -14.28 -0.63
C SER A 401 19.84 -13.95 -0.94
N ARG A 402 19.42 -12.78 -0.47
CA ARG A 402 18.28 -12.05 -1.05
C ARG A 402 18.73 -11.41 -2.37
N PRO A 403 17.82 -10.89 -3.22
CA PRO A 403 18.24 -10.00 -4.30
C PRO A 403 19.02 -8.81 -3.75
N TYR A 404 20.12 -8.42 -4.41
CA TYR A 404 20.96 -7.29 -4.03
C TYR A 404 21.55 -6.59 -5.25
N ARG A 405 21.87 -5.30 -5.12
CA ARG A 405 22.56 -4.54 -6.18
C ARG A 405 24.07 -4.69 -6.06
N ALA A 406 24.72 -5.18 -7.12
CA ALA A 406 26.19 -5.30 -7.16
C ALA A 406 26.73 -5.08 -8.57
N ARG A 407 27.97 -4.61 -8.68
CA ARG A 407 28.64 -4.27 -9.95
C ARG A 407 28.68 -5.45 -10.93
N GLN A 408 28.58 -5.20 -12.24
CA GLN A 408 28.96 -6.21 -13.25
C GLN A 408 30.49 -6.37 -13.21
N GLY A 409 30.99 -7.58 -12.94
CA GLY A 409 32.44 -7.88 -12.92
C GLY A 409 33.11 -7.92 -11.54
N ARG A 410 34.34 -8.49 -11.51
CA ARG A 410 35.26 -8.52 -10.37
C ARG A 410 36.40 -7.52 -10.63
N GLY A 411 36.83 -6.74 -9.63
CA GLY A 411 38.00 -5.83 -9.75
C GLY A 411 37.80 -4.43 -9.17
N ARG A 412 38.86 -3.61 -9.23
CA ARG A 412 38.87 -2.21 -8.75
C ARG A 412 38.02 -1.32 -9.68
N PRO A 413 37.21 -0.38 -9.12
CA PRO A 413 36.47 0.60 -9.91
C PRO A 413 37.34 1.31 -10.94
N ARG A 414 36.88 1.42 -12.19
CA ARG A 414 37.41 2.45 -13.10
C ARG A 414 36.96 3.83 -12.59
N LYS A 415 37.79 4.87 -12.76
CA LYS A 415 37.56 6.23 -12.24
C LYS A 415 36.25 6.85 -12.75
N ASP A 416 35.73 6.34 -13.86
CA ASP A 416 34.65 6.93 -14.65
C ASP A 416 33.31 6.17 -14.49
N GLU A 417 33.31 5.06 -13.74
CA GLU A 417 32.14 4.19 -13.50
C GLU A 417 31.35 4.58 -12.23
N ALA A 418 31.42 5.83 -11.78
CA ALA A 418 30.77 6.25 -10.55
C ALA A 418 29.23 6.21 -10.62
N ASP A 419 28.65 6.11 -11.83
CA ASP A 419 27.22 6.39 -12.07
C ASP A 419 26.47 5.36 -12.93
N THR A 420 27.02 4.17 -13.17
CA THR A 420 26.28 3.10 -13.85
C THR A 420 25.32 2.38 -12.90
N GLU A 421 24.06 2.22 -13.32
CA GLU A 421 23.02 1.51 -12.57
C GLU A 421 23.47 0.08 -12.27
N ARG A 422 23.67 -0.23 -10.98
CA ARG A 422 24.16 -1.55 -10.55
C ARG A 422 23.06 -2.59 -10.82
N PRO A 423 23.36 -3.68 -11.54
CA PRO A 423 22.38 -4.71 -11.79
C PRO A 423 22.01 -5.43 -10.47
N VAL A 424 20.83 -6.05 -10.49
CA VAL A 424 20.36 -6.87 -9.39
C VAL A 424 20.88 -8.29 -9.57
N LYS A 425 21.36 -8.90 -8.48
CA LYS A 425 21.91 -10.25 -8.43
C LYS A 425 21.29 -11.06 -7.31
N ILE A 426 21.39 -12.39 -7.41
CA ILE A 426 21.00 -13.35 -6.37
C ILE A 426 21.95 -14.54 -6.38
N ASP A 427 22.30 -15.05 -5.21
CA ASP A 427 23.16 -16.22 -5.05
C ASP A 427 22.30 -17.48 -4.92
N LEU A 428 22.41 -18.37 -5.89
CA LEU A 428 21.59 -19.57 -6.04
C LEU A 428 22.41 -20.84 -5.78
N VAL A 429 21.75 -21.86 -5.24
CA VAL A 429 22.35 -23.17 -4.93
C VAL A 429 21.61 -24.27 -5.68
N CYS A 430 22.37 -25.18 -6.27
CA CYS A 430 21.83 -26.33 -7.00
C CYS A 430 21.02 -27.24 -6.05
N PRO A 431 19.76 -27.60 -6.38
CA PRO A 431 18.94 -28.47 -5.52
C PRO A 431 19.55 -29.87 -5.31
N ALA A 432 20.30 -30.38 -6.29
CA ALA A 432 20.97 -31.68 -6.18
C ALA A 432 22.06 -31.68 -5.09
N VAL A 433 22.77 -30.57 -4.93
CA VAL A 433 23.79 -30.41 -3.86
C VAL A 433 23.14 -30.39 -2.47
N GLN A 434 21.87 -30.00 -2.39
CA GLN A 434 21.08 -30.03 -1.15
C GLN A 434 20.39 -31.38 -0.93
N GLY A 435 20.67 -32.39 -1.75
CA GLY A 435 20.07 -33.72 -1.65
C GLY A 435 18.58 -33.78 -1.98
N ARG A 436 18.03 -32.74 -2.61
CA ARG A 436 16.59 -32.67 -2.93
C ARG A 436 16.22 -33.41 -4.21
N VAL A 437 17.19 -33.63 -5.09
CA VAL A 437 17.05 -34.41 -6.33
C VAL A 437 18.33 -35.21 -6.56
N ARG A 438 18.20 -36.36 -7.23
CA ARG A 438 19.32 -37.19 -7.69
C ARG A 438 19.66 -36.77 -9.11
N CYS A 439 20.89 -36.28 -9.35
CA CYS A 439 21.30 -35.76 -10.65
C CYS A 439 22.67 -36.31 -11.07
N PRO A 440 22.80 -36.93 -12.25
CA PRO A 440 24.08 -37.47 -12.72
C PRO A 440 25.14 -36.37 -12.96
N LEU A 441 24.71 -35.13 -13.25
CA LEU A 441 25.61 -33.98 -13.39
C LEU A 441 26.19 -33.51 -12.03
N LYS A 442 25.68 -34.04 -10.91
CA LYS A 442 26.20 -33.85 -9.55
C LYS A 442 26.35 -35.22 -8.88
N PRO A 443 27.42 -35.99 -9.17
CA PRO A 443 27.54 -37.39 -8.78
C PRO A 443 27.29 -37.66 -7.28
N ALA A 444 27.76 -36.77 -6.40
CA ALA A 444 27.52 -36.89 -4.96
C ALA A 444 26.02 -36.93 -4.57
N SER A 445 25.14 -36.30 -5.36
CA SER A 445 23.69 -36.35 -5.12
C SER A 445 23.08 -37.72 -5.40
N MET A 446 23.70 -38.53 -6.28
CA MET A 446 23.19 -39.88 -6.61
C MET A 446 23.34 -40.86 -5.45
N THR A 447 24.29 -40.60 -4.55
CA THR A 447 24.62 -41.42 -3.39
C THR A 447 24.14 -40.82 -2.06
N LEU A 448 24.16 -39.48 -1.92
CA LEU A 448 23.86 -38.81 -0.64
C LEU A 448 22.38 -38.41 -0.47
N ALA A 449 21.64 -38.24 -1.57
CA ALA A 449 20.22 -37.94 -1.47
C ALA A 449 19.43 -39.18 -1.04
N SER A 450 18.24 -38.98 -0.45
CA SER A 450 17.31 -40.07 -0.15
C SER A 450 16.98 -40.86 -1.42
N GLU A 451 16.72 -42.16 -1.30
CA GLU A 451 16.22 -42.98 -2.41
C GLU A 451 14.88 -42.47 -2.94
N ASP A 452 14.07 -41.86 -2.07
CA ASP A 452 12.79 -41.22 -2.43
C ASP A 452 12.94 -39.89 -3.18
N ALA A 453 14.16 -39.33 -3.27
CA ALA A 453 14.39 -38.08 -3.97
C ALA A 453 14.28 -38.31 -5.49
N PRO A 454 13.55 -37.45 -6.23
CA PRO A 454 13.32 -37.67 -7.65
C PRO A 454 14.64 -37.60 -8.42
N GLU A 455 14.82 -38.54 -9.34
CA GLU A 455 15.94 -38.56 -10.27
C GLU A 455 15.63 -37.69 -11.47
N ILE A 456 16.57 -36.80 -11.81
CA ILE A 456 16.53 -36.01 -13.03
C ILE A 456 17.54 -36.54 -14.04
N SER A 457 17.14 -36.57 -15.31
CA SER A 457 17.99 -37.02 -16.43
C SER A 457 18.19 -35.89 -17.45
N PRO A 458 19.08 -34.91 -17.16
CA PRO A 458 19.37 -33.83 -18.10
C PRO A 458 19.88 -34.36 -19.45
N SER A 459 19.39 -33.80 -20.55
CA SER A 459 19.85 -34.13 -21.91
C SER A 459 21.15 -33.41 -22.32
N TRP A 460 21.73 -32.61 -21.41
CA TRP A 460 22.91 -31.79 -21.64
C TRP A 460 24.05 -32.16 -20.67
N SER A 461 25.28 -31.75 -21.02
CA SER A 461 26.47 -31.94 -20.18
C SER A 461 26.59 -30.89 -19.07
N ALA A 462 27.39 -31.17 -18.04
CA ALA A 462 27.55 -30.27 -16.88
C ALA A 462 28.07 -28.87 -17.26
N ASP A 463 28.89 -28.76 -18.31
CA ASP A 463 29.49 -27.50 -18.76
C ASP A 463 28.52 -26.60 -19.54
N HIS A 464 27.36 -27.12 -19.94
CA HIS A 464 26.36 -26.37 -20.68
C HIS A 464 25.81 -25.19 -19.86
N TYR A 465 25.64 -25.36 -18.54
CA TYR A 465 25.14 -24.33 -17.64
C TYR A 465 26.06 -24.12 -16.43
N LYS A 466 26.32 -22.86 -16.05
CA LYS A 466 27.12 -22.54 -14.86
C LYS A 466 26.56 -23.18 -13.58
N CYS A 467 25.24 -23.24 -13.43
CA CYS A 467 24.59 -23.89 -12.28
C CYS A 467 24.75 -25.42 -12.25
N CYS A 468 25.03 -26.06 -13.39
CA CYS A 468 25.31 -27.49 -13.47
C CYS A 468 26.79 -27.77 -13.20
N ALA A 469 27.70 -26.92 -13.69
CA ALA A 469 29.14 -27.03 -13.40
C ALA A 469 29.46 -26.72 -11.93
N ARG A 470 28.90 -25.67 -11.35
CA ARG A 470 29.18 -25.21 -9.96
C ARG A 470 28.08 -25.60 -8.98
N SER A 471 28.40 -25.68 -7.70
CA SER A 471 27.40 -25.99 -6.65
C SER A 471 26.53 -24.78 -6.29
N SER A 472 27.12 -23.59 -6.39
CA SER A 472 26.45 -22.30 -6.23
C SER A 472 26.90 -21.33 -7.32
N ILE A 473 26.02 -20.40 -7.67
CA ILE A 473 26.27 -19.35 -8.66
C ILE A 473 25.68 -18.01 -8.20
N THR A 474 26.28 -16.92 -8.63
CA THR A 474 25.66 -15.59 -8.57
C THR A 474 24.98 -15.35 -9.92
N HIS A 475 23.65 -15.32 -9.92
CA HIS A 475 22.84 -15.01 -11.10
C HIS A 475 22.55 -13.51 -11.17
N THR A 476 22.68 -12.92 -12.36
CA THR A 476 22.30 -11.53 -12.61
C THR A 476 20.94 -11.50 -13.27
N PHE A 477 19.97 -10.79 -12.68
CA PHE A 477 18.64 -10.69 -13.26
C PHE A 477 18.67 -9.93 -14.58
N THR A 478 17.95 -10.44 -15.59
CA THR A 478 17.56 -9.60 -16.74
C THR A 478 16.45 -8.63 -16.31
N PRO A 479 16.21 -7.52 -17.04
CA PRO A 479 15.11 -6.62 -16.72
C PRO A 479 13.73 -7.31 -16.65
N GLU A 480 13.47 -8.26 -17.55
CA GLU A 480 12.21 -9.02 -17.56
C GLU A 480 12.11 -10.00 -16.39
N GLN A 481 13.23 -10.61 -15.99
CA GLN A 481 13.27 -11.46 -14.80
C GLN A 481 13.09 -10.64 -13.52
N TRP A 482 13.76 -9.48 -13.43
CA TRP A 482 13.67 -8.60 -12.28
C TRP A 482 12.25 -8.08 -12.09
N LYS A 483 11.59 -7.64 -13.17
CA LYS A 483 10.20 -7.18 -13.16
C LYS A 483 9.22 -8.22 -12.60
N ARG A 484 9.56 -9.50 -12.64
CA ARG A 484 8.70 -10.62 -12.19
C ARG A 484 9.22 -11.28 -10.93
N ALA A 485 10.35 -10.86 -10.37
CA ALA A 485 10.95 -11.52 -9.23
C ALA A 485 10.02 -11.46 -8.00
N GLN A 486 9.96 -12.57 -7.26
CA GLN A 486 9.44 -12.61 -5.89
C GLN A 486 10.45 -13.40 -5.04
N TRP A 487 10.80 -12.89 -3.85
CA TRP A 487 11.90 -13.45 -3.02
C TRP A 487 11.46 -13.71 -1.57
N GLY A 488 10.23 -14.19 -1.40
CA GLY A 488 9.60 -14.51 -0.11
C GLY A 488 8.87 -15.85 -0.15
N LEU A 489 7.54 -15.81 -0.13
CA LEU A 489 6.73 -17.02 -0.34
C LEU A 489 6.88 -17.48 -1.80
N VAL A 490 7.05 -18.78 -2.01
CA VAL A 490 7.21 -19.35 -3.36
C VAL A 490 5.91 -19.15 -4.14
N PRO A 491 5.92 -18.40 -5.26
CA PRO A 491 4.71 -18.05 -5.97
C PRO A 491 3.96 -19.28 -6.51
N GLY A 492 2.66 -19.35 -6.22
CA GLY A 492 1.78 -20.43 -6.67
C GLY A 492 1.80 -21.68 -5.79
N SER A 493 2.61 -21.69 -4.73
CA SER A 493 2.41 -22.62 -3.61
C SER A 493 1.08 -22.36 -2.91
N TRP A 494 0.55 -23.36 -2.20
CA TRP A 494 -0.66 -23.20 -1.40
C TRP A 494 -0.54 -22.11 -0.34
N GLU A 495 0.64 -22.00 0.31
CA GLU A 495 0.90 -20.95 1.30
C GLU A 495 0.87 -19.55 0.66
N HIS A 496 1.48 -19.37 -0.52
CA HIS A 496 1.42 -18.12 -1.27
C HIS A 496 0.00 -17.76 -1.68
N ALA A 497 -0.73 -18.70 -2.29
CA ALA A 497 -2.07 -18.44 -2.81
C ALA A 497 -3.07 -18.10 -1.69
N THR A 498 -3.07 -18.89 -0.61
CA THR A 498 -3.97 -18.67 0.53
C THR A 498 -3.61 -17.42 1.31
N TYR A 499 -2.32 -17.09 1.48
CA TYR A 499 -1.89 -15.86 2.13
C TYR A 499 -2.29 -14.63 1.32
N TYR A 500 -2.00 -14.63 0.02
CA TYR A 500 -2.36 -13.52 -0.88
C TYR A 500 -3.86 -13.22 -0.80
N GLU A 501 -4.70 -14.24 -0.89
CA GLU A 501 -6.17 -14.08 -0.84
C GLU A 501 -6.65 -13.55 0.51
N ALA A 502 -6.13 -14.11 1.62
CA ALA A 502 -6.49 -13.67 2.96
C ALA A 502 -6.05 -12.23 3.23
N ALA A 503 -4.82 -11.86 2.86
CA ALA A 503 -4.29 -10.51 3.04
C ALA A 503 -5.02 -9.48 2.16
N ARG A 504 -5.31 -9.79 0.89
CA ARG A 504 -6.09 -8.92 -0.01
C ARG A 504 -7.50 -8.62 0.51
N ALA A 505 -8.17 -9.64 1.03
CA ALA A 505 -9.51 -9.49 1.60
C ALA A 505 -9.52 -8.49 2.77
N ILE A 506 -8.44 -8.39 3.54
CA ILE A 506 -8.32 -7.43 4.65
C ILE A 506 -8.38 -5.99 4.15
N THR A 507 -7.61 -5.62 3.11
CA THR A 507 -7.64 -4.25 2.56
C THR A 507 -9.01 -3.86 2.04
N GLU A 508 -9.66 -4.76 1.31
CA GLU A 508 -11.00 -4.52 0.75
C GLU A 508 -12.02 -4.34 1.87
N GLN A 509 -11.92 -5.14 2.93
CA GLN A 509 -12.72 -4.98 4.13
C GLN A 509 -12.45 -3.63 4.83
N ARG A 510 -11.18 -3.20 4.94
CA ARG A 510 -10.84 -1.91 5.58
C ARG A 510 -11.43 -0.72 4.83
N PHE A 511 -11.34 -0.72 3.50
CA PHE A 511 -11.96 0.32 2.68
C PHE A 511 -13.49 0.29 2.72
N SER A 512 -14.07 -0.91 2.86
CA SER A 512 -15.52 -1.06 3.04
C SER A 512 -15.99 -0.51 4.39
N ILE A 513 -15.23 -0.76 5.47
CA ILE A 513 -15.49 -0.16 6.80
C ILE A 513 -15.35 1.36 6.72
N MET A 514 -14.27 1.86 6.13
CA MET A 514 -14.01 3.29 5.98
C MET A 514 -15.20 3.97 5.28
N LYS A 515 -15.68 3.42 4.18
CA LYS A 515 -16.80 3.98 3.38
C LYS A 515 -18.20 3.57 3.86
N SER A 516 -18.31 2.89 4.99
CA SER A 516 -19.59 2.44 5.51
C SER A 516 -20.33 3.60 6.18
N PRO A 517 -21.57 3.92 5.75
CA PRO A 517 -22.41 4.92 6.43
C PRO A 517 -22.68 4.56 7.89
N HIS A 518 -22.65 3.27 8.23
CA HIS A 518 -22.91 2.78 9.59
C HIS A 518 -21.71 2.89 10.53
N VAL A 519 -20.49 3.04 9.99
CA VAL A 519 -19.26 3.13 10.79
C VAL A 519 -18.83 4.58 10.90
N THR A 520 -18.62 5.26 9.77
CA THR A 520 -18.03 6.60 9.73
C THR A 520 -19.01 7.67 9.25
N GLY A 521 -20.17 7.28 8.71
CA GLY A 521 -21.14 8.22 8.13
C GLY A 521 -20.69 8.88 6.82
N MET A 522 -19.59 8.40 6.23
CA MET A 522 -18.96 9.01 5.05
C MET A 522 -18.79 8.00 3.93
N ASP A 523 -19.07 8.43 2.69
CA ASP A 523 -18.87 7.63 1.47
C ASP A 523 -18.06 8.38 0.39
N SER A 524 -18.07 9.71 0.43
CA SER A 524 -17.55 10.61 -0.58
C SER A 524 -17.38 12.04 -0.06
N PHE A 525 -16.66 12.88 -0.82
CA PHE A 525 -16.42 14.30 -0.57
C PHE A 525 -17.03 15.20 -1.65
N LYS A 526 -18.10 14.72 -2.31
CA LYS A 526 -18.83 15.48 -3.33
C LYS A 526 -19.36 16.80 -2.80
N ARG A 527 -19.66 16.89 -1.50
CA ARG A 527 -20.05 18.10 -0.78
C ARG A 527 -19.06 18.28 0.37
N GLY A 528 -18.13 19.24 0.27
CA GLY A 528 -17.06 19.37 1.26
C GLY A 528 -16.00 20.40 0.88
N VAL A 529 -14.91 20.42 1.67
CA VAL A 529 -13.79 21.35 1.49
C VAL A 529 -13.11 21.13 0.14
N ARG A 530 -12.63 22.23 -0.46
CA ARG A 530 -12.02 22.23 -1.81
C ARG A 530 -10.52 22.53 -1.80
N ARG A 531 -10.02 23.13 -0.72
CA ARG A 531 -8.59 23.35 -0.51
C ARG A 531 -7.94 22.07 -0.01
N GLU A 532 -6.73 21.81 -0.49
CA GLU A 532 -6.00 20.56 -0.25
C GLU A 532 -5.72 20.29 1.23
N PRO A 533 -5.22 21.24 2.06
CA PRO A 533 -4.85 20.93 3.43
C PRO A 533 -6.01 20.38 4.27
N MET A 534 -7.14 21.10 4.28
CA MET A 534 -8.31 20.65 5.03
C MET A 534 -8.94 19.38 4.45
N LEU A 535 -8.90 19.20 3.13
CA LEU A 535 -9.36 17.96 2.50
C LEU A 535 -8.53 16.78 3.02
N TYR A 536 -7.20 16.88 3.00
CA TYR A 536 -6.30 15.80 3.39
C TYR A 536 -6.36 15.53 4.90
N ILE A 537 -6.43 16.59 5.72
CA ILE A 537 -6.63 16.46 7.17
C ILE A 537 -7.95 15.74 7.46
N THR A 538 -9.04 16.07 6.77
CA THR A 538 -10.31 15.36 6.99
C THR A 538 -10.23 13.89 6.55
N LEU A 539 -9.54 13.59 5.45
CA LEU A 539 -9.27 12.20 5.04
C LEU A 539 -8.43 11.45 6.08
N ALA A 540 -7.44 12.09 6.69
CA ALA A 540 -6.63 11.52 7.76
C ALA A 540 -7.46 11.23 9.02
N LEU A 541 -8.31 12.17 9.44
CA LEU A 541 -9.24 11.97 10.56
C LEU A 541 -10.26 10.85 10.27
N TRP A 542 -10.66 10.70 9.02
CA TRP A 542 -11.54 9.61 8.59
C TRP A 542 -10.84 8.24 8.70
N VAL A 543 -9.57 8.15 8.28
CA VAL A 543 -8.75 6.96 8.50
C VAL A 543 -8.53 6.71 10.00
N ALA A 544 -8.28 7.74 10.80
CA ALA A 544 -8.12 7.64 12.24
C ALA A 544 -9.39 7.07 12.92
N SER A 545 -10.57 7.61 12.61
CA SER A 545 -11.85 7.08 13.09
C SER A 545 -12.08 5.63 12.65
N THR A 546 -11.68 5.29 11.42
CA THR A 546 -11.73 3.91 10.91
C THR A 546 -10.84 2.98 11.74
N ASN A 547 -9.61 3.39 12.06
CA ASN A 547 -8.69 2.61 12.90
C ASN A 547 -9.23 2.35 14.30
N LEU A 548 -9.86 3.36 14.93
CA LEU A 548 -10.52 3.20 16.24
C LEU A 548 -11.61 2.13 16.16
N ALA A 549 -12.51 2.22 15.17
CA ALA A 549 -13.57 1.23 14.98
C ALA A 549 -13.03 -0.19 14.69
N ILE A 550 -11.91 -0.30 13.97
CA ILE A 550 -11.24 -1.58 13.70
C ILE A 550 -10.72 -2.21 14.99
N GLN A 551 -10.07 -1.41 15.85
CA GLN A 551 -9.49 -1.88 17.11
C GLN A 551 -10.59 -2.30 18.09
N GLU A 552 -11.63 -1.48 18.26
CA GLU A 552 -12.79 -1.85 19.08
C GLU A 552 -13.44 -3.15 18.61
N SER A 553 -13.61 -3.33 17.29
CA SER A 553 -14.16 -4.56 16.73
C SER A 553 -13.23 -5.75 16.95
N PHE A 554 -11.92 -5.55 16.91
CA PHE A 554 -10.93 -6.60 17.12
C PHE A 554 -10.89 -7.05 18.58
N GLU A 555 -10.91 -6.12 19.53
CA GLU A 555 -10.94 -6.39 20.96
C GLU A 555 -12.20 -7.15 21.40
N ARG A 556 -13.35 -6.88 20.74
CA ARG A 556 -14.60 -7.61 21.01
C ARG A 556 -14.65 -9.02 20.40
N LYS A 557 -13.76 -9.36 19.46
CA LYS A 557 -13.78 -10.67 18.80
C LYS A 557 -13.18 -11.74 19.69
N THR A 558 -13.95 -12.81 19.94
CA THR A 558 -13.42 -14.07 20.46
C THR A 558 -12.55 -14.74 19.39
N ALA A 559 -11.46 -15.42 19.79
CA ALA A 559 -10.53 -16.08 18.88
C ALA A 559 -11.24 -17.13 17.99
N GLY A 560 -11.62 -16.73 16.78
CA GLY A 560 -12.13 -17.62 15.74
C GLY A 560 -10.99 -18.30 14.96
N GLN A 561 -11.28 -19.40 14.26
CA GLN A 561 -10.32 -20.04 13.36
C GLN A 561 -9.90 -19.09 12.22
N ASP A 562 -8.59 -18.98 11.97
CA ASP A 562 -8.03 -18.17 10.88
C ASP A 562 -8.50 -18.67 9.50
N SER A 563 -8.90 -17.75 8.62
CA SER A 563 -9.43 -18.08 7.30
C SER A 563 -8.46 -18.88 6.42
N MET A 564 -7.15 -18.70 6.58
CA MET A 564 -6.14 -19.49 5.86
C MET A 564 -6.16 -20.94 6.30
N THR A 565 -6.25 -21.19 7.61
CA THR A 565 -6.35 -22.53 8.17
C THR A 565 -7.60 -23.24 7.64
N ARG A 566 -8.72 -22.52 7.55
CA ARG A 566 -9.95 -23.04 6.93
C ARG A 566 -9.74 -23.38 5.45
N ARG A 567 -9.13 -22.49 4.65
CA ARG A 567 -8.92 -22.73 3.22
C ARG A 567 -7.95 -23.87 2.97
N LEU A 568 -6.84 -23.95 3.70
CA LEU A 568 -5.88 -25.06 3.60
C LEU A 568 -6.51 -26.40 4.01
N ARG A 569 -7.41 -26.40 5.01
CA ARG A 569 -8.19 -27.59 5.37
C ARG A 569 -9.09 -28.03 4.22
N MET A 570 -9.81 -27.11 3.57
CA MET A 570 -10.64 -27.45 2.39
C MET A 570 -9.80 -28.08 1.28
N VAL A 571 -8.61 -27.54 0.98
CA VAL A 571 -7.74 -28.10 -0.07
C VAL A 571 -7.26 -29.51 0.33
N ARG A 572 -6.98 -29.76 1.62
CA ARG A 572 -6.63 -31.11 2.12
C ARG A 572 -7.79 -32.10 2.06
N GLU A 573 -8.99 -31.65 2.38
CA GLU A 573 -10.21 -32.46 2.30
C GLU A 573 -10.50 -32.85 0.86
N ASP A 574 -10.31 -31.93 -0.08
CA ASP A 574 -10.51 -32.16 -1.51
C ASP A 574 -9.47 -33.11 -2.11
N THR A 575 -8.19 -32.91 -1.80
CA THR A 575 -7.08 -33.75 -2.32
C THR A 575 -6.89 -35.09 -1.62
N GLY A 576 -7.58 -35.33 -0.49
CA GLY A 576 -7.47 -36.55 0.31
C GLY A 576 -6.08 -36.85 0.90
N ARG A 577 -5.11 -35.92 0.81
CA ARG A 577 -3.71 -36.15 1.22
C ARG A 577 -3.02 -34.92 1.81
N ALA A 578 -1.78 -35.12 2.26
CA ALA A 578 -0.93 -34.00 2.68
C ALA A 578 -0.46 -33.19 1.48
N LEU A 579 -0.80 -31.89 1.46
CA LEU A 579 -0.40 -30.97 0.38
C LEU A 579 1.11 -30.84 0.23
N ALA A 580 1.56 -30.62 -1.00
CA ALA A 580 2.95 -30.32 -1.33
C ALA A 580 3.45 -29.12 -0.51
N LYS A 581 4.61 -29.30 0.15
CA LYS A 581 5.25 -28.26 0.97
C LYS A 581 6.50 -27.74 0.29
N VAL A 582 6.66 -26.42 0.32
CA VAL A 582 7.89 -25.78 -0.12
C VAL A 582 9.05 -26.30 0.75
N PRO A 583 10.12 -26.86 0.16
CA PRO A 583 11.24 -27.36 0.92
C PRO A 583 12.02 -26.20 1.58
N PRO A 584 12.72 -26.46 2.70
CA PRO A 584 13.64 -25.48 3.27
C PRO A 584 14.62 -24.98 2.22
N ARG A 585 14.74 -23.66 2.13
CA ARG A 585 15.75 -22.97 1.31
C ARG A 585 16.89 -22.61 2.25
N THR A 586 18.13 -22.74 1.75
CA THR A 586 19.41 -22.61 2.46
C THR A 586 19.45 -21.57 3.57
#